data_AF-A0A6D1AI97-F1
#
_entry.id   AF-A0A6D1AI97-F1
#
_cell.length_a   1.000
_cell.length_b   1.000
_cell.length_c   1.000
_cell.angle_alpha   90.00
_cell.angle_beta   90.00
_cell.angle_gamma   90.00
#
_symmetry.space_group_name_H-M   'P 1'
#
loop_
_entity.id
_entity.type
_entity.pdbx_description
1 polymer ?
#
loop_
_entity_poly.entity_id
_entity_poly.type
_entity_poly.pdbx_seq_one_letter_code
_entity_poly.pdbx_strand_id
1 'polypeptide(L)'
;TPSGSTAVERRAISDAVKNCGAKNVHLIEEPVAAAIGADLPVDEPVANVVVDIGGGTTEVAIISFGGVVSCHSIRIGGDQLDEDIVSFVRKKYNLL
;
A
#
# COMPACT_ATOMS: atom_id res chain seq x y z
N THR A 1 -0.81 -6.21 -3.03
CA THR A 1 -2.05 -6.01 -2.26
C THR A 1 -1.66 -5.43 -0.92
N PRO A 2 -2.50 -4.59 -0.32
CA PRO A 2 -2.25 -4.06 1.01
C PRO A 2 -1.86 -5.18 1.96
N SER A 3 -0.88 -4.93 2.82
CA SER A 3 -0.37 -5.99 3.71
C SER A 3 -1.45 -6.49 4.67
N GLY A 4 -2.40 -5.62 5.02
CA GLY A 4 -3.55 -5.93 5.87
C GLY A 4 -4.77 -6.54 5.16
N SER A 5 -4.70 -6.85 3.86
CA SER A 5 -5.85 -7.43 3.15
C SER A 5 -6.26 -8.79 3.74
N THR A 6 -7.55 -8.93 4.00
CA THR A 6 -8.17 -10.18 4.46
C THR A 6 -8.06 -11.28 3.41
N ALA A 7 -8.18 -12.54 3.84
CA ALA A 7 -8.22 -13.68 2.92
C ALA A 7 -9.36 -13.58 1.88
N VAL A 8 -10.48 -12.94 2.27
CA VAL A 8 -11.62 -12.72 1.37
C VAL A 8 -11.26 -11.71 0.28
N GLU A 9 -10.63 -10.58 0.63
CA GLU A 9 -10.18 -9.57 -0.34
C GLU A 9 -9.12 -10.14 -1.28
N ARG A 10 -8.11 -10.85 -0.76
CA ARG A 10 -7.07 -11.48 -1.58
C ARG A 10 -7.68 -12.48 -2.58
N ARG A 11 -8.66 -13.28 -2.14
CA ARG A 11 -9.38 -14.21 -3.02
C ARG A 11 -10.19 -13.47 -4.08
N ALA A 12 -10.93 -12.44 -3.70
CA ALA A 12 -11.72 -11.64 -4.63
C ALA A 12 -10.85 -11.03 -5.74
N ILE A 13 -9.68 -10.50 -5.39
CA ILE A 13 -8.70 -9.98 -6.36
C ILE A 13 -8.21 -11.11 -7.29
N SER A 14 -7.82 -12.27 -6.74
CA SER A 14 -7.35 -13.40 -7.56
C SER A 14 -8.41 -13.90 -8.53
N ASP A 15 -9.65 -14.05 -8.07
CA ASP A 15 -10.78 -14.51 -8.89
C ASP A 15 -11.13 -13.49 -9.97
N ALA A 16 -11.12 -12.19 -9.66
CA ALA A 16 -11.31 -11.13 -10.64
C ALA A 16 -10.26 -11.20 -11.76
N VAL A 17 -8.98 -11.34 -11.40
CA VAL A 17 -7.88 -11.43 -12.39
C VAL A 17 -7.97 -12.71 -13.23
N LYS A 18 -8.34 -13.85 -12.63
CA LYS A 18 -8.57 -15.11 -13.37
C LYS A 18 -9.75 -15.01 -14.35
N ASN A 19 -10.84 -14.36 -13.94
CA ASN A 19 -12.00 -14.13 -14.80
C ASN A 19 -11.66 -13.24 -16.01
N CYS A 20 -10.64 -12.39 -15.89
CA CYS A 20 -10.06 -11.64 -17.01
C CYS A 20 -9.15 -12.47 -17.93
N GLY A 21 -9.03 -13.79 -17.72
CA GLY A 21 -8.31 -14.72 -18.58
C GLY A 21 -6.91 -15.13 -18.11
N ALA A 22 -6.48 -14.68 -16.93
CA ALA A 22 -5.19 -15.09 -16.37
C ALA A 22 -5.20 -16.57 -15.94
N LYS A 23 -4.24 -17.36 -16.40
CA LYS A 23 -4.09 -18.77 -16.00
C LYS A 23 -3.56 -18.92 -14.58
N ASN A 24 -2.57 -18.11 -14.22
CA ASN A 24 -1.93 -18.11 -12.91
C ASN A 24 -1.94 -16.69 -12.35
N VAL A 25 -2.20 -16.54 -11.05
CA VAL A 25 -2.22 -15.26 -10.36
C VAL A 25 -1.41 -15.38 -9.08
N HIS A 26 -0.42 -14.51 -8.94
CA HIS A 26 0.40 -14.39 -7.75
C HIS A 26 0.19 -12.99 -7.18
N LEU A 27 -0.07 -12.91 -5.88
CA LEU A 27 -0.19 -11.65 -5.17
C LEU A 27 1.13 -11.41 -4.42
N ILE A 28 1.61 -10.18 -4.48
CA ILE A 28 2.75 -9.68 -3.71
C ILE A 28 2.24 -8.65 -2.70
N GLU A 29 2.81 -8.64 -1.50
CA GLU A 29 2.62 -7.57 -0.54
C GLU A 29 3.06 -6.23 -1.14
N GLU A 30 2.21 -5.21 -1.00
CA GLU A 30 2.47 -3.85 -1.47
C GLU A 30 3.80 -3.26 -0.99
N PRO A 31 4.18 -3.31 0.30
CA PRO A 31 5.45 -2.75 0.75
C PRO A 31 6.66 -3.50 0.20
N VAL A 32 6.53 -4.80 -0.07
CA VAL A 32 7.60 -5.59 -0.70
C VAL A 32 7.77 -5.16 -2.15
N ALA A 33 6.66 -4.98 -2.88
CA ALA A 33 6.70 -4.44 -4.24
C ALA A 33 7.28 -3.02 -4.28
N ALA A 34 6.91 -2.16 -3.34
CA ALA A 34 7.45 -0.81 -3.20
C ALA A 34 8.95 -0.82 -2.92
N ALA A 35 9.41 -1.67 -1.99
CA ALA A 35 10.83 -1.82 -1.66
C ALA A 35 11.67 -2.30 -2.86
N ILE A 36 11.17 -3.29 -3.61
CA ILE A 36 11.80 -3.75 -4.86
C ILE A 36 11.84 -2.61 -5.88
N GLY A 37 10.72 -1.88 -6.05
CA GLY A 37 10.63 -0.74 -6.97
C GLY A 37 11.56 0.42 -6.60
N ALA A 38 11.94 0.54 -5.32
CA ALA A 38 12.88 1.51 -4.79
C ALA A 38 14.35 1.03 -4.80
N ASP A 39 14.64 -0.13 -5.40
CA ASP A 39 15.98 -0.72 -5.51
C ASP A 39 16.63 -1.02 -4.14
N LEU A 40 15.80 -1.41 -3.16
CA LEU A 40 16.28 -1.85 -1.85
C LEU A 40 16.70 -3.34 -1.89
N PRO A 41 17.79 -3.72 -1.20
CA PRO A 41 18.25 -5.11 -1.12
C PRO A 41 17.34 -5.93 -0.18
N VAL A 42 16.11 -6.21 -0.62
CA VAL A 42 15.07 -6.83 0.21
C VAL A 42 15.35 -8.28 0.56
N ASP A 43 16.11 -9.00 -0.28
CA ASP A 43 16.49 -10.40 -0.14
C ASP A 43 17.71 -10.62 0.77
N GLU A 44 18.44 -9.55 1.08
CA GLU A 44 19.58 -9.59 2.00
C GLU A 44 19.14 -9.68 3.48
N PRO A 45 20.03 -10.17 4.36
CA PRO A 45 19.83 -10.21 5.82
C PRO A 45 19.95 -8.81 6.46
N VAL A 46 19.42 -7.78 5.82
CA VAL A 46 19.42 -6.40 6.28
C VAL A 46 17.98 -5.92 6.47
N ALA A 47 17.79 -4.93 7.34
CA ALA A 47 16.48 -4.35 7.60
C ALA A 47 16.22 -3.19 6.63
N ASN A 48 15.28 -3.38 5.72
CA ASN A 48 14.81 -2.37 4.79
C ASN A 48 13.53 -1.75 5.35
N VAL A 49 13.51 -0.43 5.55
CA VAL A 49 12.31 0.28 6.02
C VAL A 49 11.70 1.06 4.87
N VAL A 50 10.43 0.81 4.59
CA VAL A 50 9.66 1.52 3.56
C VAL A 50 8.46 2.20 4.20
N VAL A 51 8.20 3.43 3.75
CA VAL A 51 6.99 4.19 4.03
C VAL A 51 6.34 4.50 2.69
N ASP A 52 5.26 3.78 2.37
CA ASP A 52 4.49 3.97 1.15
C ASP A 52 3.24 4.81 1.47
N ILE A 53 3.12 5.97 0.84
CA ILE A 53 2.01 6.92 1.05
C ILE A 53 1.14 6.88 -0.21
N GLY A 54 0.08 6.07 -0.16
CA GLY A 54 -0.91 5.95 -1.22
C GLY A 54 -2.03 6.98 -1.13
N GLY A 55 -3.11 6.75 -1.89
CA GLY A 55 -4.32 7.59 -1.86
C GLY A 55 -5.07 7.47 -0.54
N GLY A 56 -5.58 6.28 -0.21
CA GLY A 56 -6.40 6.08 1.00
C GLY A 56 -5.62 5.65 2.25
N THR A 57 -4.37 5.19 2.09
CA THR A 57 -3.59 4.59 3.17
C THR A 57 -2.12 4.95 3.10
N THR A 58 -1.48 4.94 4.26
CA THR A 58 -0.02 4.93 4.40
C THR A 58 0.39 3.60 5.02
N GLU A 59 1.32 2.90 4.39
CA GLU A 59 1.88 1.65 4.88
C GLU A 59 3.35 1.84 5.29
N VAL A 60 3.69 1.36 6.48
CA VAL A 60 5.06 1.34 7.00
C VAL A 60 5.46 -0.10 7.22
N ALA A 61 6.54 -0.54 6.58
CA ALA A 61 7.00 -1.92 6.67
C ALA A 61 8.50 -2.03 6.89
N ILE A 62 8.88 -3.09 7.61
CA ILE A 62 10.26 -3.55 7.74
C ILE A 62 10.37 -4.86 6.98
N ILE A 63 11.33 -4.96 6.06
CA ILE A 63 11.54 -6.10 5.16
C ILE A 63 12.96 -6.64 5.33
N SER A 64 13.10 -7.95 5.38
CA SER A 64 14.39 -8.66 5.40
C SER A 64 14.21 -10.09 4.86
N PHE A 65 15.22 -10.69 4.23
CA PHE A 65 15.13 -12.03 3.62
C PHE A 65 13.94 -12.20 2.65
N GLY A 66 13.58 -11.15 1.92
CA GLY A 66 12.49 -11.11 0.94
C GLY A 66 11.09 -11.08 1.55
N GLY A 67 10.97 -11.03 2.88
CA GLY A 67 9.71 -11.08 3.60
C GLY A 67 9.46 -9.87 4.49
N VAL A 68 8.18 -9.60 4.76
CA VAL A 68 7.76 -8.59 5.73
C VAL A 68 8.02 -9.10 7.15
N VAL A 69 8.87 -8.39 7.89
CA VAL A 69 9.15 -8.65 9.32
C VAL A 69 8.07 -8.01 10.18
N SER A 70 7.69 -6.79 9.86
CA SER A 70 6.62 -6.04 10.53
C SER A 70 5.99 -5.06 9.55
N CYS A 71 4.68 -4.84 9.69
CA CYS A 71 3.95 -3.88 8.88
C CYS A 71 2.86 -3.21 9.70
N HIS A 72 2.68 -1.91 9.48
CA HIS A 72 1.57 -1.14 10.01
C HIS A 72 0.93 -0.34 8.89
N SER A 73 -0.39 -0.20 8.92
CA SER A 73 -1.15 0.55 7.92
C SER A 73 -2.12 1.47 8.65
N ILE A 74 -2.17 2.72 8.20
CA ILE A 74 -3.13 3.73 8.67
C ILE A 74 -3.96 4.23 7.49
N ARG A 75 -5.22 4.57 7.75
CA ARG A 75 -6.16 5.10 6.75
C ARG A 75 -6.03 6.60 6.57
N ILE A 76 -4.80 7.04 6.28
CA ILE A 76 -4.44 8.42 5.99
C ILE A 76 -3.48 8.37 4.81
N GLY A 77 -3.76 9.17 3.78
CA GLY A 77 -2.96 9.26 2.56
C GLY A 77 -3.34 10.51 1.77
N GLY A 78 -3.15 10.47 0.45
CA GLY A 78 -3.54 11.53 -0.48
C GLY A 78 -4.99 12.00 -0.35
N ASP A 79 -5.94 11.10 -0.13
CA ASP A 79 -7.38 11.45 -0.03
C ASP A 79 -7.63 12.39 1.15
N GLN A 80 -6.98 12.14 2.29
CA GLN A 80 -7.10 13.02 3.47
C GLN A 80 -6.40 14.37 3.23
N LEU A 81 -5.27 14.38 2.51
CA LEU A 81 -4.58 15.62 2.14
C LEU A 81 -5.46 16.48 1.22
N ASP A 82 -6.12 15.86 0.25
CA ASP A 82 -7.06 16.54 -0.64
C ASP A 82 -8.24 17.14 0.14
N GLU A 83 -8.83 16.38 1.07
CA GLU A 83 -9.89 16.87 1.96
C GLU A 83 -9.42 18.05 2.83
N ASP A 84 -8.21 17.97 3.38
CA ASP A 84 -7.64 19.02 4.21
C ASP A 84 -7.40 20.31 3.41
N ILE A 85 -6.91 20.18 2.17
CA ILE A 85 -6.74 21.32 1.25
C ILE A 85 -8.10 21.95 0.93
N VAL A 86 -9.10 21.15 0.56
CA VAL A 86 -10.46 21.65 0.26
C VAL A 86 -11.06 22.36 1.49
N SER A 87 -10.94 21.75 2.66
CA SER A 87 -11.42 22.30 3.95
C SER A 87 -10.73 23.61 4.28
N PHE A 88 -9.41 23.69 4.10
CA PHE A 88 -8.65 24.91 4.31
C PHE A 88 -9.11 26.03 3.38
N VAL A 89 -9.22 25.76 2.07
CA VAL A 89 -9.64 26.75 1.07
C VAL A 89 -11.06 27.24 1.36
N ARG A 90 -12.00 26.34 1.67
CA ARG A 90 -13.37 26.71 2.07
C ARG A 90 -13.39 27.66 3.28
N LYS A 91 -12.63 27.34 4.33
CA LYS A 91 -12.56 28.16 5.55
C LYS A 91 -11.84 29.49 5.33
N LYS A 92 -10.76 29.50 4.53
CA LYS A 92 -9.93 30.68 4.33
C LYS A 92 -10.60 31.72 3.43
N TYR A 93 -11.36 31.26 2.44
CA TYR A 93 -11.99 32.10 1.42
C TYR A 93 -13.53 32.14 1.52
N ASN A 94 -14.11 31.58 2.58
CA ASN A 94 -15.55 31.49 2.82
C ASN A 94 -16.35 30.92 1.62
N LEU A 95 -15.83 29.84 1.03
CA LEU A 95 -16.51 29.12 -0.03
C LEU A 95 -17.42 28.05 0.60
N LEU A 96 -18.67 27.95 0.11
CA LEU A 96 -19.66 26.95 0.53
C LEU A 96 -19.33 25.54 -0.02
#